data_AF-G7CMR1-F1
#
_entry.id   AF-G7CMR1-F1
#
_cell.length_a   1.000
_cell.length_b   1.000
_cell.length_c   1.000
_cell.angle_alpha   90.00
_cell.angle_beta   90.00
_cell.angle_gamma   90.00
#
_symmetry.space_group_name_H-M   'P 1'
#
loop_
_entity.id
_entity.type
_entity.pdbx_description
1 polymer ?
#
loop_
_entity_poly.entity_id
_entity_poly.type
_entity_poly.pdbx_seq_one_letter_code
_entity_poly.pdbx_strand_id
1 'polypeptide(L)'
;MSELIRHADEINRLNVFPVADSDTGTNMLFTMRSAWAEADGCADGADVAELAAALAEGALHGARGNSGVILSQILRGYAEVTAAAATDRNGELTRIDGALFAEALRHGAVLAVAAMGGAVPGTVVTVLQAAAGAAEHAAADGADIGTVVSTAAEAAVVALEKTPEQLDVLARAGVVDAGGRGFVALLDALTLTLTGQLPYRPEYRPAPPEPAVTTPAAPAPPQFEVMYLLSGCDARGVERLRRRLSEIGESVAVAASGSGGYSVHVHCDDAGGAVEAGLACGVPSRIQITALSGGAAHPAAGWSRERAALAVVDGDGAAELFATEGAHVLRRDPDTPVTAQQLLRALVDTGAGQVMVLPNGYVAAEELVAGCTAAISWGIDVVPVPAASMVQGLAALAVHDPGRHAVDDGYTMAGAAADTRHGSVRVATEQALTWAGPCGPGDGLGIAGGEVLIVGRDIASAAMGLIDLLLGGGGDLATVLVGEGVDPAVAERLRDHVHRNHPGTELSVYHTGHRGDALLIGVE
;
A
#
# COMPACT_ATOMS: atom_id res chain seq x y z
N MET A 1 -5.68 16.83 -2.61
CA MET A 1 -4.73 15.70 -2.47
C MET A 1 -3.28 16.17 -2.30
N SER A 2 -2.76 17.07 -3.14
CA SER A 2 -1.39 17.62 -3.05
C SER A 2 -1.02 18.15 -1.66
N GLU A 3 -1.88 18.95 -1.03
CA GLU A 3 -1.61 19.51 0.31
C GLU A 3 -1.56 18.44 1.40
N LEU A 4 -2.38 17.39 1.30
CA LEU A 4 -2.28 16.25 2.21
C LEU A 4 -0.96 15.50 2.01
N ILE A 5 -0.52 15.29 0.77
CA ILE A 5 0.80 14.68 0.49
C ILE A 5 1.91 15.52 1.11
N ARG A 6 1.89 16.83 0.88
CA ARG A 6 2.91 17.76 1.38
C ARG A 6 3.00 17.80 2.90
N HIS A 7 1.87 17.63 3.59
CA HIS A 7 1.77 17.74 5.04
C HIS A 7 1.65 16.41 5.77
N ALA A 8 1.60 15.26 5.08
CA ALA A 8 1.36 13.96 5.71
C ALA A 8 2.38 13.67 6.82
N ASP A 9 3.67 13.93 6.57
CA ASP A 9 4.72 13.73 7.58
C ASP A 9 4.60 14.67 8.78
N GLU A 10 4.20 15.92 8.55
CA GLU A 10 3.93 16.87 9.63
C GLU A 10 2.76 16.36 10.49
N ILE A 11 1.66 15.99 9.85
CA ILE A 11 0.46 15.47 10.51
C ILE A 11 0.78 14.20 11.32
N ASN A 12 1.53 13.26 10.73
CA ASN A 12 1.94 12.02 11.38
C ASN A 12 2.78 12.29 12.64
N ARG A 13 3.68 13.28 12.62
CA ARG A 13 4.48 13.66 13.80
C ARG A 13 3.64 14.23 14.95
N LEU A 14 2.46 14.76 14.68
CA LEU A 14 1.55 15.31 15.69
C LEU A 14 0.62 14.24 16.29
N ASN A 15 0.59 13.04 15.71
CA ASN A 15 -0.37 12.00 16.09
C ASN A 15 -0.01 11.36 17.44
N VAL A 16 -0.65 11.86 18.49
CA VAL A 16 -0.49 11.37 19.87
C VAL A 16 -1.82 10.96 20.52
N PHE A 17 -2.94 11.07 19.78
CA PHE A 17 -4.29 10.77 20.27
C PHE A 17 -5.18 10.23 19.13
N PRO A 18 -6.03 9.21 19.41
CA PRO A 18 -6.13 8.47 20.68
C PRO A 18 -4.96 7.49 20.88
N VAL A 19 -4.32 7.06 19.80
CA VAL A 19 -3.16 6.17 19.79
C VAL A 19 -2.02 6.87 19.07
N ALA A 20 -0.81 6.79 19.62
CA ALA A 20 0.38 7.44 19.07
C ALA A 20 1.09 6.53 18.06
N ASP A 21 0.40 6.17 16.98
CA ASP A 21 0.86 5.25 15.91
C ASP A 21 1.46 5.97 14.69
N SER A 22 1.46 7.31 14.69
CA SER A 22 2.06 8.14 13.64
C SER A 22 1.46 7.93 12.23
N ASP A 23 0.17 7.59 12.13
CA ASP A 23 -0.47 7.27 10.85
C ASP A 23 -1.54 8.28 10.36
N THR A 24 -1.93 9.27 11.16
CA THR A 24 -3.11 10.12 10.90
C THR A 24 -3.11 10.75 9.51
N GLY A 25 -1.98 11.30 9.07
CA GLY A 25 -1.82 11.92 7.76
C GLY A 25 -1.85 10.89 6.63
N THR A 26 -1.23 9.74 6.86
CA THR A 26 -1.25 8.58 5.96
C THR A 26 -2.69 8.07 5.75
N ASN A 27 -3.45 7.91 6.83
CA ASN A 27 -4.84 7.50 6.82
C ASN A 27 -5.74 8.47 6.04
N MET A 28 -5.62 9.77 6.31
CA MET A 28 -6.35 10.80 5.56
C MET A 28 -5.99 10.81 4.07
N LEU A 29 -4.72 10.64 3.73
CA LEU A 29 -4.27 10.58 2.33
C LEU A 29 -4.85 9.37 1.59
N PHE A 30 -4.81 8.18 2.19
CA PHE A 30 -5.38 6.97 1.59
C PHE A 30 -6.89 7.11 1.38
N THR A 31 -7.61 7.63 2.38
CA THR A 31 -9.04 7.91 2.25
C THR A 31 -9.33 8.89 1.13
N MET A 32 -8.55 9.96 1.00
CA MET A 32 -8.73 10.94 -0.07
C MET A 32 -8.38 10.39 -1.46
N ARG A 33 -7.40 9.48 -1.56
CA ARG A 33 -7.07 8.77 -2.80
C ARG A 33 -8.20 7.86 -3.24
N SER A 34 -8.78 7.10 -2.32
CA SER A 34 -9.93 6.23 -2.59
C SER A 34 -11.15 7.05 -3.02
N ALA A 35 -11.39 8.19 -2.35
CA ALA A 35 -12.43 9.14 -2.75
C ALA A 35 -12.22 9.64 -4.18
N TRP A 36 -11.00 10.08 -4.50
CA TRP A 36 -10.65 10.57 -5.83
C TRP A 36 -10.79 9.48 -6.90
N ALA A 37 -10.32 8.27 -6.65
CA ALA A 37 -10.40 7.17 -7.61
C ALA A 37 -11.84 6.82 -8.00
N GLU A 38 -12.76 6.85 -7.03
CA GLU A 38 -14.19 6.65 -7.31
C GLU A 38 -14.77 7.83 -8.11
N ALA A 39 -14.43 9.06 -7.74
CA ALA A 39 -14.89 10.28 -8.40
C ALA A 39 -14.35 10.45 -9.83
N ASP A 40 -13.11 10.03 -10.08
CA ASP A 40 -12.46 10.04 -11.41
C ASP A 40 -13.09 9.02 -12.36
N GLY A 41 -13.76 7.99 -11.82
CA GLY A 41 -14.55 7.03 -12.57
C GLY A 41 -15.92 7.55 -13.03
N CYS A 42 -16.34 8.76 -12.62
CA CYS A 42 -17.59 9.36 -13.07
C CYS A 42 -17.55 9.68 -14.57
N ALA A 43 -18.71 9.61 -15.23
CA ALA A 43 -18.82 9.93 -16.64
C ALA A 43 -18.53 11.41 -16.93
N ASP A 44 -18.00 11.71 -18.11
CA ASP A 44 -17.84 13.08 -18.59
C ASP A 44 -19.18 13.83 -18.55
N GLY A 45 -19.24 14.91 -17.77
CA GLY A 45 -20.44 15.72 -17.59
C GLY A 45 -21.29 15.38 -16.36
N ALA A 46 -20.79 14.53 -15.46
CA ALA A 46 -21.40 14.30 -14.15
C ALA A 46 -21.62 15.62 -13.39
N ASP A 47 -22.77 15.74 -12.74
CA ASP A 47 -23.10 16.93 -11.97
C ASP A 47 -22.42 16.94 -10.58
N VAL A 48 -22.55 18.05 -9.85
CA VAL A 48 -21.90 18.20 -8.53
C VAL A 48 -22.40 17.18 -7.52
N ALA A 49 -23.69 16.82 -7.57
CA ALA A 49 -24.27 15.88 -6.62
C ALA A 49 -23.77 14.45 -6.90
N GLU A 50 -23.66 14.07 -8.17
CA GLU A 50 -23.07 12.80 -8.59
C GLU A 50 -21.60 12.70 -8.17
N LEU A 51 -20.80 13.75 -8.42
CA LEU A 51 -19.39 13.78 -8.04
C LEU A 51 -19.21 13.72 -6.51
N ALA A 52 -20.02 14.47 -5.76
CA ALA A 52 -19.99 14.44 -4.30
C ALA A 52 -20.38 13.07 -3.74
N ALA A 53 -21.37 12.40 -4.35
CA ALA A 53 -21.76 11.04 -3.98
C ALA A 53 -20.63 10.04 -4.22
N ALA A 54 -19.97 10.09 -5.39
CA ALA A 54 -18.83 9.23 -5.70
C ALA A 54 -17.65 9.48 -4.73
N LEU A 55 -17.32 10.74 -4.45
CA LEU A 55 -16.30 11.09 -3.45
C LEU A 55 -16.63 10.51 -2.08
N ALA A 56 -17.87 10.65 -1.61
CA ALA A 56 -18.29 10.14 -0.31
C ALA A 56 -18.23 8.62 -0.23
N GLU A 57 -18.68 7.92 -1.28
CA GLU A 57 -18.67 6.46 -1.33
C GLU A 57 -17.25 5.90 -1.39
N GLY A 58 -16.39 6.48 -2.25
CA GLY A 58 -14.98 6.14 -2.32
C GLY A 58 -14.24 6.40 -1.01
N ALA A 59 -14.54 7.53 -0.35
CA ALA A 59 -13.97 7.86 0.96
C ALA A 59 -14.40 6.90 2.06
N LEU A 60 -15.67 6.49 2.06
CA LEU A 60 -16.17 5.55 3.07
C LEU A 60 -15.57 4.16 2.92
N HIS A 61 -15.46 3.67 1.68
CA HIS A 61 -14.86 2.38 1.38
C HIS A 61 -13.35 2.34 1.64
N GLY A 62 -12.66 3.46 1.42
CA GLY A 62 -11.24 3.62 1.69
C GLY A 62 -10.91 4.30 3.02
N ALA A 63 -11.89 4.46 3.91
CA ALA A 63 -11.67 5.03 5.22
C ALA A 63 -10.68 4.15 5.98
N ARG A 64 -9.61 4.74 6.51
CA ARG A 64 -8.60 4.08 7.35
C ARG A 64 -8.41 4.87 8.63
N GLY A 65 -8.30 4.18 9.77
CA GLY A 65 -8.19 4.87 11.04
C GLY A 65 -9.39 5.76 11.37
N ASN A 66 -9.31 6.44 12.51
CA ASN A 66 -10.36 7.39 12.92
C ASN A 66 -10.36 8.66 12.04
N SER A 67 -9.19 9.11 11.60
CA SER A 67 -9.05 10.30 10.76
C SER A 67 -9.68 10.08 9.38
N GLY A 68 -9.52 8.90 8.78
CA GLY A 68 -10.17 8.53 7.52
C GLY A 68 -11.68 8.38 7.68
N VAL A 69 -12.15 7.76 8.78
CA VAL A 69 -13.59 7.68 9.06
C VAL A 69 -14.20 9.08 9.20
N ILE A 70 -13.58 9.99 9.95
CA ILE A 70 -14.07 11.37 10.10
C ILE A 70 -14.07 12.10 8.75
N LEU A 71 -13.00 11.97 7.95
CA LEU A 71 -12.93 12.57 6.62
C LEU A 71 -14.04 12.05 5.69
N SER A 72 -14.32 10.74 5.73
CA SER A 72 -15.43 10.16 4.96
C SER A 72 -16.79 10.75 5.36
N GLN A 73 -17.00 11.08 6.64
CA GLN A 73 -18.25 11.67 7.10
C GLN A 73 -18.37 13.14 6.69
N ILE A 74 -17.26 13.88 6.61
CA ILE A 74 -17.24 15.23 6.06
C ILE A 74 -17.69 15.19 4.60
N LEU A 75 -17.09 14.31 3.78
CA LEU A 75 -17.44 14.17 2.36
C LEU A 75 -18.88 13.67 2.17
N ARG A 76 -19.35 12.76 3.01
CA ARG A 76 -20.76 12.36 3.06
C ARG A 76 -21.69 13.54 3.37
N GLY A 77 -21.27 14.45 4.25
CA GLY A 77 -21.98 15.69 4.54
C GLY A 77 -22.22 16.53 3.28
N TYR A 78 -21.20 16.66 2.43
CA TYR A 78 -21.34 17.28 1.11
C TYR A 78 -22.31 16.52 0.22
N ALA A 79 -22.12 15.20 0.06
CA ALA A 79 -22.98 14.38 -0.80
C ALA A 79 -24.46 14.51 -0.47
N GLU A 80 -24.83 14.38 0.81
CA GLU A 80 -26.22 14.45 1.26
C GLU A 80 -26.83 15.85 1.05
N VAL A 81 -26.09 16.92 1.35
CA VAL A 81 -26.56 18.29 1.14
C VAL A 81 -26.68 18.63 -0.34
N THR A 82 -25.72 18.23 -1.16
CA THR A 82 -25.78 18.45 -2.61
C THR A 82 -26.90 17.66 -3.27
N ALA A 83 -27.18 16.44 -2.81
CA ALA A 83 -28.28 15.63 -3.33
C ALA A 83 -29.65 16.22 -2.97
N ALA A 84 -29.81 16.73 -1.74
CA ALA A 84 -31.01 17.46 -1.34
C ALA A 84 -31.20 18.72 -2.20
N ALA A 85 -30.14 19.51 -2.38
CA ALA A 85 -30.18 20.73 -3.20
C ALA A 85 -30.45 20.45 -4.69
N ALA A 86 -29.93 19.35 -5.24
CA ALA A 86 -30.22 18.91 -6.60
C ALA A 86 -31.70 18.53 -6.75
N THR A 87 -32.26 17.80 -5.79
CA THR A 87 -33.67 17.41 -5.78
C THR A 87 -34.60 18.63 -5.82
N ASP A 88 -34.28 19.67 -5.04
CA ASP A 88 -35.02 20.93 -5.03
C ASP A 88 -34.91 21.72 -6.34
N ARG A 89 -33.92 21.42 -7.19
CA ARG A 89 -33.60 22.10 -8.44
C ARG A 89 -33.85 21.24 -9.69
N ASN A 90 -34.85 20.37 -9.64
CA ASN A 90 -35.22 19.46 -10.74
C ASN A 90 -34.15 18.42 -11.11
N GLY A 91 -33.27 18.07 -10.18
CA GLY A 91 -32.34 16.94 -10.31
C GLY A 91 -30.96 17.28 -10.86
N GLU A 92 -30.63 18.57 -11.07
CA GLU A 92 -29.29 18.98 -11.51
C GLU A 92 -28.69 20.07 -10.59
N LEU A 93 -27.46 19.86 -10.13
CA LEU A 93 -26.68 20.83 -9.40
C LEU A 93 -25.34 21.09 -10.09
N THR A 94 -25.15 22.30 -10.62
CA THR A 94 -23.94 22.66 -11.39
C THR A 94 -22.86 23.37 -10.56
N ARG A 95 -23.19 23.82 -9.34
CA ARG A 95 -22.26 24.55 -8.47
C ARG A 95 -22.65 24.48 -6.99
N ILE A 96 -21.64 24.59 -6.13
CA ILE A 96 -21.78 24.81 -4.68
C ILE A 96 -21.54 26.30 -4.41
N ASP A 97 -22.49 26.97 -3.76
CA ASP A 97 -22.33 28.34 -3.27
C ASP A 97 -21.94 28.35 -1.77
N GLY A 98 -21.70 29.54 -1.22
CA GLY A 98 -21.28 29.70 0.19
C GLY A 98 -22.26 29.08 1.19
N ALA A 99 -23.56 29.17 0.92
CA ALA A 99 -24.59 28.61 1.79
C ALA A 99 -24.56 27.08 1.77
N LEU A 100 -24.53 26.45 0.59
CA LEU A 100 -24.42 25.00 0.46
C LEU A 100 -23.12 24.47 1.05
N PHE A 101 -22.01 25.19 0.89
CA PHE A 101 -20.73 24.81 1.52
C PHE A 101 -20.81 24.81 3.05
N ALA A 102 -21.37 25.87 3.64
CA ALA A 102 -21.52 25.99 5.08
C ALA A 102 -22.46 24.90 5.65
N GLU A 103 -23.58 24.65 4.98
CA GLU A 103 -24.54 23.61 5.33
C GLU A 103 -23.91 22.21 5.26
N ALA A 104 -23.21 21.90 4.17
CA ALA A 104 -22.49 20.64 4.01
C ALA A 104 -21.43 20.43 5.10
N LEU A 105 -20.68 21.48 5.44
CA LEU A 105 -19.64 21.40 6.45
C LEU A 105 -20.23 21.17 7.85
N ARG A 106 -21.34 21.86 8.18
CA ARG A 106 -22.09 21.64 9.41
C ARG A 106 -22.64 20.22 9.48
N HIS A 107 -23.24 19.74 8.40
CA HIS A 107 -23.82 18.41 8.34
C HIS A 107 -22.73 17.33 8.50
N GLY A 108 -21.60 17.48 7.82
CA GLY A 108 -20.42 16.64 7.99
C GLY A 108 -19.92 16.61 9.44
N ALA A 109 -19.94 17.75 10.14
CA ALA A 109 -19.60 17.81 11.57
C ALA A 109 -20.54 16.98 12.44
N VAL A 110 -21.85 17.02 12.16
CA VAL A 110 -22.85 16.20 12.88
C VAL A 110 -22.63 14.71 12.61
N LEU A 111 -22.38 14.33 11.36
CA LEU A 111 -22.11 12.93 10.99
C LEU A 111 -20.82 12.41 11.62
N ALA A 112 -19.75 13.22 11.65
CA ALA A 112 -18.48 12.86 12.28
C ALA A 112 -18.65 12.58 13.78
N VAL A 113 -19.36 13.45 14.51
CA VAL A 113 -19.68 13.26 15.94
C VAL A 113 -20.45 11.95 16.15
N ALA A 114 -21.45 11.68 15.31
CA ALA A 114 -22.25 10.48 15.42
C ALA A 114 -21.43 9.20 15.13
N ALA A 115 -20.53 9.25 14.16
CA ALA A 115 -19.67 8.10 13.80
C ALA A 115 -18.70 7.73 14.93
N MET A 116 -18.16 8.74 15.61
CA MET A 116 -17.22 8.59 16.74
C MET A 116 -17.90 8.29 18.08
N GLY A 117 -19.24 8.26 18.12
CA GLY A 117 -20.00 8.03 19.36
C GLY A 117 -20.00 9.21 20.35
N GLY A 118 -19.53 10.38 19.94
CA GLY A 118 -19.48 11.58 20.78
C GLY A 118 -18.45 12.61 20.32
N ALA A 119 -18.55 13.82 20.86
CA ALA A 119 -17.57 14.88 20.63
C ALA A 119 -16.52 14.88 21.75
N VAL A 120 -15.24 14.80 21.37
CA VAL A 120 -14.11 14.94 22.29
C VAL A 120 -13.50 16.33 22.08
N PRO A 121 -13.48 17.21 23.11
CA PRO A 121 -12.81 18.50 23.03
C PRO A 121 -11.33 18.34 22.67
N GLY A 122 -10.79 19.30 21.91
CA GLY A 122 -9.40 19.28 21.48
C GLY A 122 -9.07 18.30 20.37
N THR A 123 -10.07 17.77 19.64
CA THR A 123 -9.86 16.90 18.47
C THR A 123 -10.26 17.58 17.16
N VAL A 124 -10.05 16.92 16.02
CA VAL A 124 -10.51 17.35 14.69
C VAL A 124 -11.98 17.77 14.67
N VAL A 125 -12.83 17.18 15.50
CA VAL A 125 -14.24 17.56 15.63
C VAL A 125 -14.40 19.00 16.14
N THR A 126 -13.56 19.43 17.08
CA THR A 126 -13.55 20.82 17.57
C THR A 126 -13.21 21.79 16.45
N VAL A 127 -12.18 21.45 15.66
CA VAL A 127 -11.71 22.26 14.52
C VAL A 127 -12.79 22.35 13.44
N LEU A 128 -13.41 21.22 13.11
CA LEU A 128 -14.49 21.13 12.14
C LEU A 128 -15.73 21.92 12.57
N GLN A 129 -16.12 21.85 13.84
CA GLN A 129 -17.25 22.61 14.38
C GLN A 129 -17.03 24.13 14.34
N ALA A 130 -15.81 24.58 14.63
CA ALA A 130 -15.42 25.99 14.54
C ALA A 130 -15.45 26.48 13.08
N ALA A 131 -14.89 25.70 12.16
CA ALA A 131 -14.91 26.00 10.72
C ALA A 131 -16.35 26.09 10.18
N ALA A 132 -17.21 25.12 10.51
CA ALA A 132 -18.62 25.12 10.14
C ALA A 132 -19.35 26.36 10.69
N GLY A 133 -19.11 26.72 11.95
CA GLY A 133 -19.73 27.91 12.54
C GLY A 133 -19.33 29.18 11.82
N ALA A 134 -18.04 29.35 11.52
CA ALA A 134 -17.55 30.53 10.82
C ALA A 134 -18.07 30.60 9.37
N ALA A 135 -18.14 29.45 8.69
CA ALA A 135 -18.73 29.35 7.34
C ALA A 135 -20.20 29.78 7.33
N GLU A 136 -21.00 29.33 8.30
CA GLU A 136 -22.42 29.69 8.43
C GLU A 136 -22.61 31.20 8.64
N HIS A 137 -21.81 31.82 9.50
CA HIS A 137 -21.89 33.27 9.73
C HIS A 137 -21.51 34.06 8.48
N ALA A 138 -20.40 33.70 7.83
CA ALA A 138 -19.96 34.37 6.60
C ALA A 138 -20.99 34.22 5.46
N ALA A 139 -21.59 33.03 5.32
CA ALA A 139 -22.64 32.81 4.33
C ALA A 139 -23.91 33.61 4.65
N ALA A 140 -24.30 33.71 5.92
CA ALA A 140 -25.45 34.51 6.36
C ALA A 140 -25.24 36.01 6.11
N ASP A 141 -24.00 36.50 6.19
CA ASP A 141 -23.61 37.87 5.85
C ASP A 141 -23.55 38.11 4.32
N GLY A 142 -23.83 37.09 3.51
CA GLY A 142 -23.89 37.19 2.04
C GLY A 142 -22.51 37.17 1.36
N ALA A 143 -21.49 36.63 2.03
CA ALA A 143 -20.16 36.49 1.45
C ALA A 143 -20.12 35.50 0.28
N ASP A 144 -19.21 35.72 -0.67
CA ASP A 144 -18.96 34.76 -1.76
C ASP A 144 -18.28 33.47 -1.24
N ILE A 145 -18.29 32.41 -2.05
CA ILE A 145 -17.75 31.10 -1.67
C ILE A 145 -16.25 31.15 -1.29
N GLY A 146 -15.44 31.95 -1.96
CA GLY A 146 -14.02 32.09 -1.65
C GLY A 146 -13.81 32.71 -0.27
N THR A 147 -14.59 33.74 0.05
CA THR A 147 -14.61 34.39 1.37
C THR A 147 -15.12 33.46 2.47
N VAL A 148 -16.19 32.69 2.21
CA VAL A 148 -16.73 31.71 3.17
C VAL A 148 -15.70 30.64 3.50
N VAL A 149 -15.04 30.06 2.49
CA VAL A 149 -14.01 29.02 2.67
C VAL A 149 -12.79 29.58 3.41
N SER A 150 -12.34 30.78 3.05
CA SER A 150 -11.20 31.42 3.72
C SER A 150 -11.49 31.69 5.20
N THR A 151 -12.70 32.18 5.51
CA THR A 151 -13.15 32.43 6.89
C THR A 151 -13.25 31.13 7.70
N ALA A 152 -13.73 30.05 7.08
CA ALA A 152 -13.75 28.72 7.69
C ALA A 152 -12.32 28.20 7.99
N ALA A 153 -11.39 28.38 7.05
CA ALA A 153 -9.99 27.99 7.21
C ALA A 153 -9.30 28.75 8.35
N GLU A 154 -9.52 30.06 8.47
CA GLU A 154 -8.99 30.88 9.57
C GLU A 154 -9.55 30.44 10.92
N ALA A 155 -10.86 30.21 11.02
CA ALA A 155 -11.48 29.72 12.23
C ALA A 155 -10.98 28.32 12.63
N ALA A 156 -10.73 27.45 11.64
CA ALA A 156 -10.14 26.13 11.85
C ALA A 156 -8.74 26.25 12.47
N VAL A 157 -7.88 27.14 11.96
CA VAL A 157 -6.54 27.37 12.53
C VAL A 157 -6.62 27.86 13.97
N VAL A 158 -7.48 28.85 14.25
CA VAL A 158 -7.65 29.36 15.62
C VAL A 158 -8.13 28.27 16.57
N ALA A 159 -9.02 27.39 16.11
CA ALA A 159 -9.48 26.24 16.90
C ALA A 159 -8.38 25.19 17.09
N LEU A 160 -7.59 24.91 16.05
CA LEU A 160 -6.47 23.98 16.08
C LEU A 160 -5.41 24.40 17.10
N GLU A 161 -5.03 25.68 17.12
CA GLU A 161 -4.06 26.21 18.08
C GLU A 161 -4.54 26.08 19.54
N LYS A 162 -5.85 26.01 19.76
CA LYS A 162 -6.47 25.84 21.09
C LYS A 162 -6.68 24.38 21.48
N THR A 163 -6.43 23.40 20.60
CA THR A 163 -6.61 21.99 20.95
C THR A 163 -5.75 21.53 22.14
N PRO A 164 -4.50 22.01 22.33
CA PRO A 164 -3.72 21.67 23.52
C PRO A 164 -4.36 22.16 24.82
N GLU A 165 -5.12 23.27 24.80
CA GLU A 165 -5.82 23.79 25.98
C GLU A 165 -7.02 22.93 26.39
N GLN A 166 -7.47 22.03 25.51
CA GLN A 166 -8.71 21.27 25.66
C GLN A 166 -8.48 19.78 25.91
N LEU A 167 -7.30 19.26 25.59
CA LEU A 167 -6.98 17.85 25.72
C LEU A 167 -5.56 17.65 26.28
N ASP A 168 -5.48 17.12 27.50
CA ASP A 168 -4.23 17.05 28.26
C ASP A 168 -3.10 16.28 27.55
N VAL A 169 -3.44 15.27 26.73
CA VAL A 169 -2.41 14.51 25.98
C VAL A 169 -1.70 15.38 24.95
N LEU A 170 -2.43 16.31 24.31
CA LEU A 170 -1.89 17.28 23.37
C LEU A 170 -1.04 18.32 24.10
N ALA A 171 -1.53 18.82 25.25
CA ALA A 171 -0.78 19.74 26.11
C ALA A 171 0.58 19.15 26.54
N ARG A 172 0.58 17.90 27.02
CA ARG A 172 1.80 17.21 27.48
C ARG A 172 2.79 16.95 26.35
N ALA A 173 2.30 16.62 25.17
CA ALA A 173 3.15 16.41 24.00
C ALA A 173 3.59 17.73 23.32
N GLY A 174 2.98 18.86 23.70
CA GLY A 174 3.24 20.16 23.08
C GLY A 174 2.88 20.20 21.61
N VAL A 175 1.85 19.45 21.20
CA VAL A 175 1.39 19.33 19.80
C VAL A 175 -0.08 19.72 19.68
N VAL A 176 -0.49 20.21 18.51
CA VAL A 176 -1.90 20.37 18.14
C VAL A 176 -2.49 19.04 17.67
N ASP A 177 -3.81 18.96 17.53
CA ASP A 177 -4.48 17.76 17.03
C ASP A 177 -4.09 17.45 15.58
N ALA A 178 -3.61 16.22 15.33
CA ALA A 178 -3.16 15.79 14.01
C ALA A 178 -4.29 15.79 12.97
N GLY A 179 -5.47 15.28 13.33
CA GLY A 179 -6.62 15.26 12.43
C GLY A 179 -7.09 16.66 12.06
N GLY A 180 -7.11 17.57 13.04
CA GLY A 180 -7.41 18.99 12.88
C GLY A 180 -6.42 19.67 11.93
N ARG A 181 -5.12 19.37 12.06
CA ARG A 181 -4.10 19.87 11.15
C ARG A 181 -4.29 19.38 9.72
N GLY A 182 -4.65 18.10 9.55
CA GLY A 182 -4.99 17.54 8.25
C GLY A 182 -6.23 18.16 7.62
N PHE A 183 -7.26 18.44 8.43
CA PHE A 183 -8.46 19.12 7.97
C PHE A 183 -8.18 20.59 7.56
N VAL A 184 -7.33 21.31 8.29
CA VAL A 184 -6.84 22.64 7.87
C VAL A 184 -6.13 22.57 6.51
N ALA A 185 -5.30 21.54 6.27
CA ALA A 185 -4.62 21.38 4.98
C ALA A 185 -5.62 21.21 3.81
N LEU A 186 -6.75 20.53 4.06
CA LEU A 186 -7.83 20.43 3.07
C LEU A 186 -8.49 21.78 2.81
N LEU A 187 -8.83 22.54 3.85
CA LEU A 187 -9.42 23.87 3.69
C LEU A 187 -8.47 24.86 2.99
N ASP A 188 -7.17 24.79 3.26
CA ASP A 188 -6.16 25.59 2.59
C ASP A 188 -6.06 25.23 1.10
N ALA A 189 -6.18 23.94 0.74
CA ALA A 189 -6.24 23.51 -0.65
C ALA A 189 -7.49 24.04 -1.39
N LEU A 190 -8.66 24.03 -0.72
CA LEU A 190 -9.87 24.65 -1.27
C LEU A 190 -9.72 26.17 -1.42
N THR A 191 -9.12 26.82 -0.43
CA THR A 191 -8.84 28.27 -0.45
C THR A 191 -7.95 28.63 -1.63
N LEU A 192 -6.84 27.90 -1.84
CA LEU A 192 -5.97 28.07 -2.99
C LEU A 192 -6.72 27.87 -4.31
N THR A 193 -7.57 26.85 -4.39
CA THR A 193 -8.34 26.54 -5.62
C THR A 193 -9.32 27.66 -5.96
N LEU A 194 -10.00 28.24 -4.96
CA LEU A 194 -11.04 29.24 -5.17
C LEU A 194 -10.50 30.67 -5.32
N THR A 195 -9.41 30.98 -4.62
CA THR A 195 -8.88 32.35 -4.50
C THR A 195 -7.54 32.56 -5.21
N GLY A 196 -6.85 31.47 -5.57
CA GLY A 196 -5.48 31.50 -6.07
C GLY A 196 -4.42 31.82 -5.01
N GLN A 197 -4.82 31.95 -3.74
CA GLN A 197 -3.93 32.29 -2.63
C GLN A 197 -3.85 31.13 -1.64
N LEU A 198 -2.63 30.65 -1.39
CA LEU A 198 -2.36 29.69 -0.33
C LEU A 198 -2.05 30.47 0.96
N PRO A 199 -2.85 30.32 2.03
CA PRO A 199 -2.55 30.95 3.30
C PRO A 199 -1.23 30.42 3.88
N TYR A 200 -0.43 31.31 4.48
CA TYR A 200 0.74 30.87 5.22
C TYR A 200 0.31 30.23 6.54
N ARG A 201 0.86 29.04 6.83
CA ARG A 201 0.69 28.32 8.10
C ARG A 201 2.05 28.06 8.73
N PRO A 202 2.21 28.26 10.06
CA PRO A 202 3.42 27.81 10.74
C PRO A 202 3.51 26.28 10.67
N GLU A 203 4.72 25.75 10.62
CA GLU A 203 4.93 24.30 10.78
C GLU A 203 4.76 23.94 12.25
N TYR A 204 3.84 23.02 12.56
CA TYR A 204 3.68 22.54 13.92
C TYR A 204 4.70 21.44 14.21
N ARG A 205 5.43 21.58 15.31
CA ARG A 205 6.45 20.61 15.73
C ARG A 205 6.24 20.23 17.19
N PRO A 206 6.48 18.96 17.56
CA PRO A 206 6.49 18.57 18.97
C PRO A 206 7.48 19.41 19.77
N ALA A 207 7.12 19.73 21.01
CA ALA A 207 8.05 20.35 21.94
C ALA A 207 9.24 19.41 22.20
N PRO A 208 10.45 19.95 22.47
CA PRO A 208 11.57 19.13 22.94
C PRO A 208 11.16 18.35 24.20
N PRO A 209 11.57 17.09 24.36
CA PRO A 209 11.18 16.29 25.52
C PRO A 209 11.65 16.99 26.80
N GLU A 210 10.72 17.31 27.70
CA GLU A 210 11.06 17.72 29.07
C GLU A 210 11.74 16.54 29.80
N PRO A 211 12.68 16.80 30.73
CA PRO A 211 13.28 15.77 31.55
C PRO A 211 12.19 15.00 32.30
N ALA A 212 12.15 13.67 32.08
CA ALA A 212 11.08 12.79 32.50
C ALA A 212 10.71 12.95 33.98
N VAL A 213 9.52 13.49 34.24
CA VAL A 213 8.83 13.30 35.52
C VAL A 213 8.21 11.91 35.47
N THR A 214 8.69 11.00 36.31
CA THR A 214 8.19 9.63 36.45
C THR A 214 6.70 9.66 36.77
N THR A 215 5.88 9.44 35.75
CA THR A 215 4.42 9.33 35.80
C THR A 215 4.07 7.85 35.66
N PRO A 216 2.95 7.36 36.24
CA PRO A 216 2.58 5.94 36.13
C PRO A 216 2.50 5.52 34.66
N ALA A 217 2.93 4.29 34.37
CA ALA A 217 2.86 3.73 33.03
C ALA A 217 1.42 3.83 32.49
N ALA A 218 1.27 4.44 31.31
CA ALA A 218 0.03 4.38 30.55
C ALA A 218 -0.36 2.90 30.32
N PRO A 219 -1.66 2.58 30.20
CA PRO A 219 -2.08 1.25 29.77
C PRO A 219 -1.37 0.86 28.48
N ALA A 220 -1.08 -0.44 28.32
CA ALA A 220 -0.46 -0.94 27.11
C ALA A 220 -1.34 -0.60 25.90
N PRO A 221 -0.77 -0.15 24.77
CA PRO A 221 -1.55 0.12 23.57
C PRO A 221 -2.22 -1.17 23.08
N PRO A 222 -3.41 -1.06 22.46
CA PRO A 222 -4.14 -2.21 21.93
C PRO A 222 -3.30 -2.99 20.91
N GLN A 223 -3.47 -4.31 20.86
CA GLN A 223 -2.66 -5.18 20.00
C GLN A 223 -3.10 -5.25 18.54
N PHE A 224 -4.37 -4.94 18.25
CA PHE A 224 -4.94 -5.08 16.91
C PHE A 224 -5.76 -3.86 16.52
N GLU A 225 -5.73 -3.55 15.23
CA GLU A 225 -6.71 -2.71 14.54
C GLU A 225 -7.62 -3.65 13.74
N VAL A 226 -8.93 -3.52 13.93
CA VAL A 226 -9.94 -4.31 13.21
C VAL A 226 -10.85 -3.38 12.43
N MET A 227 -10.91 -3.60 11.13
CA MET A 227 -11.77 -2.86 10.20
C MET A 227 -12.65 -3.82 9.39
N TYR A 228 -13.92 -3.47 9.19
CA TYR A 228 -14.80 -4.21 8.28
C TYR A 228 -16.00 -3.39 7.83
N LEU A 229 -16.60 -3.81 6.72
CA LEU A 229 -17.91 -3.32 6.27
C LEU A 229 -19.01 -4.25 6.79
N LEU A 230 -20.10 -3.68 7.32
CA LEU A 230 -21.23 -4.40 7.88
C LEU A 230 -22.50 -4.10 7.08
N SER A 231 -23.15 -5.15 6.58
CA SER A 231 -24.44 -5.06 5.89
C SER A 231 -25.53 -5.81 6.67
N GLY A 232 -26.80 -5.53 6.37
CA GLY A 232 -27.93 -6.22 7.00
C GLY A 232 -28.14 -5.91 8.49
N CYS A 233 -27.60 -4.79 8.97
CA CYS A 233 -27.73 -4.35 10.36
C CYS A 233 -28.69 -3.16 10.47
N ASP A 234 -29.65 -3.23 11.39
CA ASP A 234 -30.56 -2.12 11.67
C ASP A 234 -29.94 -1.10 12.66
N ALA A 235 -30.54 0.08 12.79
CA ALA A 235 -30.02 1.13 13.67
C ALA A 235 -29.88 0.67 15.15
N ARG A 236 -30.78 -0.20 15.62
CA ARG A 236 -30.69 -0.78 16.97
C ARG A 236 -29.53 -1.78 17.08
N GLY A 237 -29.27 -2.54 16.02
CA GLY A 237 -28.13 -3.46 15.92
C GLY A 237 -26.81 -2.71 15.96
N VAL A 238 -26.70 -1.59 15.25
CA VAL A 238 -25.49 -0.76 15.27
C VAL A 238 -25.22 -0.17 16.64
N GLU A 239 -26.24 0.28 17.36
CA GLU A 239 -26.05 0.77 18.72
C GLU A 239 -25.60 -0.34 19.68
N ARG A 240 -26.12 -1.56 19.52
CA ARG A 240 -25.63 -2.74 20.25
C ARG A 240 -24.18 -3.06 19.90
N LEU A 241 -23.83 -3.00 18.62
CA LEU A 241 -22.48 -3.24 18.13
C LEU A 241 -21.50 -2.22 18.74
N ARG A 242 -21.81 -0.92 18.64
CA ARG A 242 -20.97 0.14 19.19
C ARG A 242 -20.70 -0.06 20.67
N ARG A 243 -21.74 -0.34 21.46
CA ARG A 243 -21.59 -0.64 22.89
C ARG A 243 -20.68 -1.85 23.11
N ARG A 244 -20.87 -2.93 22.36
CA ARG A 244 -20.06 -4.14 22.50
C ARG A 244 -18.60 -3.90 22.15
N LEU A 245 -18.33 -3.18 21.05
CA LEU A 245 -16.96 -2.82 20.65
C LEU A 245 -16.29 -1.92 21.69
N SER A 246 -17.06 -1.01 22.31
CA SER A 246 -16.55 -0.15 23.39
C SER A 246 -16.25 -0.89 24.69
N GLU A 247 -16.76 -2.12 24.86
CA GLU A 247 -16.42 -2.98 26.01
C GLU A 247 -15.12 -3.76 25.79
N ILE A 248 -14.76 -4.05 24.53
CA ILE A 248 -13.64 -4.95 24.18
C ILE A 248 -12.46 -4.22 23.52
N GLY A 249 -12.63 -2.95 23.18
CA GLY A 249 -11.64 -2.15 22.49
C GLY A 249 -11.72 -0.68 22.84
N GLU A 250 -10.75 0.06 22.33
CA GLU A 250 -10.60 1.50 22.43
C GLU A 250 -10.80 2.12 21.04
N SER A 251 -11.06 3.43 21.00
CA SER A 251 -11.08 4.19 19.74
C SER A 251 -12.08 3.66 18.69
N VAL A 252 -13.28 3.30 19.12
CA VAL A 252 -14.33 2.73 18.27
C VAL A 252 -14.95 3.80 17.36
N ALA A 253 -15.00 3.53 16.06
CA ALA A 253 -15.74 4.29 15.07
C ALA A 253 -16.71 3.40 14.28
N VAL A 254 -17.96 3.83 14.15
CA VAL A 254 -18.97 3.14 13.33
C VAL A 254 -19.70 4.17 12.49
N ALA A 255 -19.40 4.18 11.19
CA ALA A 255 -19.92 5.12 10.22
C ALA A 255 -20.95 4.45 9.31
N ALA A 256 -22.05 5.14 9.00
CA ALA A 256 -23.05 4.63 8.05
C ALA A 256 -22.70 5.03 6.62
N SER A 257 -23.06 4.16 5.66
CA SER A 257 -23.06 4.42 4.22
C SER A 257 -24.41 4.97 3.76
N GLY A 258 -24.39 5.80 2.72
CA GLY A 258 -25.61 6.22 2.01
C GLY A 258 -26.36 5.07 1.32
N SER A 259 -25.69 3.94 1.04
CA SER A 259 -26.26 2.77 0.36
C SER A 259 -26.83 1.68 1.30
N GLY A 260 -26.81 1.90 2.63
CA GLY A 260 -27.45 1.01 3.61
C GLY A 260 -26.53 0.01 4.34
N GLY A 261 -25.22 0.26 4.35
CA GLY A 261 -24.23 -0.48 5.14
C GLY A 261 -23.51 0.40 6.19
N TYR A 262 -22.55 -0.18 6.91
CA TYR A 262 -21.71 0.53 7.87
C TYR A 262 -20.23 0.19 7.70
N SER A 263 -19.35 1.15 7.90
CA SER A 263 -17.92 0.92 8.10
C SER A 263 -17.63 0.92 9.60
N VAL A 264 -16.93 -0.11 10.06
CA VAL A 264 -16.60 -0.34 11.46
C VAL A 264 -15.09 -0.35 11.61
N HIS A 265 -14.62 0.35 12.63
CA HIS A 265 -13.22 0.44 13.00
C HIS A 265 -13.09 0.40 14.53
N VAL A 266 -12.20 -0.44 15.05
CA VAL A 266 -11.91 -0.56 16.48
C VAL A 266 -10.46 -0.97 16.70
N HIS A 267 -9.81 -0.39 17.70
CA HIS A 267 -8.54 -0.90 18.21
C HIS A 267 -8.82 -1.80 19.41
N CYS A 268 -8.38 -3.05 19.43
CA CYS A 268 -8.68 -3.97 20.51
C CYS A 268 -7.56 -5.00 20.74
N ASP A 269 -7.60 -5.67 21.89
CA ASP A 269 -6.73 -6.82 22.16
C ASP A 269 -7.33 -8.15 21.66
N ASP A 270 -8.63 -8.17 21.40
CA ASP A 270 -9.36 -9.34 20.93
C ASP A 270 -9.98 -9.07 19.55
N ALA A 271 -9.21 -9.34 18.50
CA ALA A 271 -9.66 -9.17 17.12
C ALA A 271 -10.81 -10.14 16.76
N GLY A 272 -10.82 -11.34 17.33
CA GLY A 272 -11.88 -12.32 17.14
C GLY A 272 -13.21 -11.80 17.71
N GLY A 273 -13.18 -11.33 18.96
CA GLY A 273 -14.34 -10.75 19.62
C GLY A 273 -14.91 -9.53 18.89
N ALA A 274 -14.07 -8.72 18.25
CA ALA A 274 -14.52 -7.59 17.42
C ALA A 274 -15.30 -8.05 16.18
N VAL A 275 -14.79 -9.06 15.46
CA VAL A 275 -15.48 -9.63 14.29
C VAL A 275 -16.78 -10.34 14.70
N GLU A 276 -16.76 -11.10 15.81
CA GLU A 276 -17.94 -11.77 16.36
C GLU A 276 -19.04 -10.79 16.76
N ALA A 277 -18.68 -9.63 17.32
CA ALA A 277 -19.63 -8.56 17.62
C ALA A 277 -20.34 -8.07 16.35
N GLY A 278 -19.60 -7.95 15.23
CA GLY A 278 -20.15 -7.65 13.91
C GLY A 278 -21.11 -8.73 13.40
N LEU A 279 -20.70 -10.00 13.48
CA LEU A 279 -21.52 -11.16 13.08
C LEU A 279 -22.84 -11.28 13.85
N ALA A 280 -22.84 -10.87 15.13
CA ALA A 280 -24.06 -10.88 15.95
C ALA A 280 -25.11 -9.83 15.51
N CYS A 281 -24.70 -8.83 14.72
CA CYS A 281 -25.54 -7.69 14.35
C CYS A 281 -25.85 -7.62 12.85
N GLY A 282 -25.06 -8.25 12.00
CA GLY A 282 -25.21 -8.23 10.55
C GLY A 282 -24.23 -9.17 9.85
N VAL A 283 -23.90 -8.86 8.59
CA VAL A 283 -22.96 -9.63 7.76
C VAL A 283 -21.71 -8.78 7.52
N PRO A 284 -20.59 -9.06 8.24
CA PRO A 284 -19.31 -8.43 7.98
C PRO A 284 -18.72 -8.88 6.64
N SER A 285 -18.01 -7.97 5.99
CA SER A 285 -17.32 -8.17 4.72
C SER A 285 -16.08 -7.28 4.69
N ARG A 286 -15.12 -7.60 3.81
CA ARG A 286 -13.82 -6.88 3.71
C ARG A 286 -13.14 -6.70 5.08
N ILE A 287 -13.10 -7.77 5.87
CA ILE A 287 -12.48 -7.76 7.19
C ILE A 287 -10.97 -7.59 7.02
N GLN A 288 -10.42 -6.61 7.71
CA GLN A 288 -8.99 -6.32 7.81
C GLN A 288 -8.62 -6.33 9.28
N ILE A 289 -7.54 -7.05 9.62
CA ILE A 289 -7.00 -7.13 10.97
C ILE A 289 -5.51 -6.83 10.86
N THR A 290 -5.08 -5.73 11.46
CA THR A 290 -3.68 -5.30 11.51
C THR A 290 -3.14 -5.50 12.92
N ALA A 291 -1.96 -6.10 13.07
CA ALA A 291 -1.29 -6.17 14.36
C ALA A 291 -0.56 -4.84 14.65
N LEU A 292 -0.85 -4.23 15.80
CA LEU A 292 -0.26 -3.00 16.31
C LEU A 292 0.96 -3.26 17.23
N SER A 293 1.12 -4.50 17.70
CA SER A 293 2.25 -4.92 18.56
C SER A 293 3.44 -5.42 17.75
N GLY A 294 4.45 -4.57 17.62
CA GLY A 294 5.74 -4.87 17.01
C GLY A 294 6.21 -3.62 16.28
N GLY A 295 7.35 -3.06 16.72
CA GLY A 295 7.92 -1.81 16.20
C GLY A 295 8.42 -1.88 14.74
N ALA A 296 7.55 -2.28 13.82
CA ALA A 296 7.59 -1.77 12.46
C ALA A 296 6.83 -0.44 12.49
N ALA A 297 7.57 0.65 12.62
CA ALA A 297 7.04 1.96 12.25
C ALA A 297 6.29 1.80 10.93
N HIS A 298 5.00 2.16 10.88
CA HIS A 298 4.36 2.41 9.61
C HIS A 298 5.26 3.38 8.84
N PRO A 299 5.71 3.05 7.62
CA PRO A 299 6.67 3.89 6.94
C PRO A 299 6.03 5.27 6.71
N ALA A 300 6.75 6.30 7.17
CA ALA A 300 6.45 7.71 6.99
C ALA A 300 6.12 8.04 5.52
N ALA A 301 5.29 9.07 5.31
CA ALA A 301 4.67 9.38 4.04
C ALA A 301 5.59 10.21 3.12
N GLY A 302 6.56 9.53 2.54
CA GLY A 302 6.88 9.58 1.13
C GLY A 302 7.07 8.13 0.71
N TRP A 303 6.88 7.78 -0.56
CA TRP A 303 7.63 6.61 -0.99
C TRP A 303 9.09 6.89 -0.64
N SER A 304 9.70 6.08 0.23
CA SER A 304 11.10 6.25 0.63
C SER A 304 12.03 6.29 -0.59
N ARG A 305 11.52 5.79 -1.73
CA ARG A 305 12.15 5.70 -3.05
C ARG A 305 11.09 6.00 -4.11
N GLU A 306 11.47 6.68 -5.18
CA GLU A 306 10.57 6.88 -6.32
C GLU A 306 10.31 5.54 -7.04
N ARG A 307 11.36 4.72 -7.19
CA ARG A 307 11.31 3.40 -7.82
C ARG A 307 12.07 2.33 -7.02
N ALA A 308 11.57 1.10 -7.07
CA ALA A 308 12.29 -0.10 -6.61
C ALA A 308 12.09 -1.27 -7.59
N ALA A 309 12.96 -2.26 -7.51
CA ALA A 309 12.73 -3.58 -8.09
C ALA A 309 12.35 -4.57 -6.97
N LEU A 310 11.35 -5.41 -7.19
CA LEU A 310 10.95 -6.51 -6.32
C LEU A 310 11.25 -7.82 -7.05
N ALA A 311 12.15 -8.63 -6.49
CA ALA A 311 12.48 -9.95 -7.02
C ALA A 311 11.91 -11.06 -6.14
N VAL A 312 11.19 -11.99 -6.76
CA VAL A 312 10.78 -13.23 -6.11
C VAL A 312 11.87 -14.26 -6.31
N VAL A 313 12.38 -14.85 -5.23
CA VAL A 313 13.54 -15.74 -5.28
C VAL A 313 13.34 -17.00 -4.44
N ASP A 314 14.16 -18.00 -4.71
CA ASP A 314 14.28 -19.23 -3.93
C ASP A 314 15.71 -19.41 -3.44
N GLY A 315 15.87 -19.76 -2.16
CA GLY A 315 17.18 -19.93 -1.51
C GLY A 315 17.76 -18.66 -0.87
N ASP A 316 18.55 -18.85 0.20
CA ASP A 316 19.13 -17.76 1.00
C ASP A 316 20.22 -17.01 0.24
N GLY A 317 21.05 -17.72 -0.54
CA GLY A 317 22.07 -17.10 -1.36
C GLY A 317 21.49 -16.31 -2.54
N ALA A 318 20.32 -16.72 -3.06
CA ALA A 318 19.60 -15.92 -4.04
C ALA A 318 19.10 -14.62 -3.41
N ALA A 319 18.55 -14.68 -2.19
CA ALA A 319 18.08 -13.50 -1.49
C ALA A 319 19.23 -12.50 -1.24
N GLU A 320 20.39 -12.98 -0.81
CA GLU A 320 21.58 -12.14 -0.62
C GLU A 320 22.08 -11.53 -1.95
N LEU A 321 22.15 -12.33 -3.02
CA LEU A 321 22.58 -11.89 -4.34
C LEU A 321 21.67 -10.78 -4.89
N PHE A 322 20.36 -11.02 -4.98
CA PHE A 322 19.42 -10.04 -5.51
C PHE A 322 19.33 -8.78 -4.65
N ALA A 323 19.44 -8.90 -3.32
CA ALA A 323 19.48 -7.74 -2.44
C ALA A 323 20.74 -6.90 -2.65
N THR A 324 21.89 -7.54 -2.91
CA THR A 324 23.16 -6.87 -3.21
C THR A 324 23.08 -6.09 -4.54
N GLU A 325 22.40 -6.65 -5.53
CA GLU A 325 22.09 -6.00 -6.81
C GLU A 325 20.97 -4.93 -6.71
N GLY A 326 20.48 -4.64 -5.50
CA GLY A 326 19.57 -3.53 -5.23
C GLY A 326 18.08 -3.85 -5.28
N ALA A 327 17.69 -5.12 -5.45
CA ALA A 327 16.29 -5.52 -5.40
C ALA A 327 15.79 -5.67 -3.96
N HIS A 328 14.52 -5.31 -3.74
CA HIS A 328 13.75 -5.84 -2.62
C HIS A 328 13.42 -7.31 -2.91
N VAL A 329 13.48 -8.16 -1.88
CA VAL A 329 13.38 -9.61 -2.08
C VAL A 329 12.16 -10.17 -1.39
N LEU A 330 11.33 -10.87 -2.16
CA LEU A 330 10.31 -11.78 -1.64
C LEU A 330 10.83 -13.22 -1.77
N ARG A 331 11.25 -13.82 -0.66
CA ARG A 331 11.66 -15.22 -0.64
C ARG A 331 10.43 -16.12 -0.65
N ARG A 332 10.35 -17.07 -1.56
CA ARG A 332 9.27 -18.06 -1.57
C ARG A 332 9.43 -19.06 -0.42
N ASP A 333 8.31 -19.60 0.05
CA ASP A 333 8.33 -20.78 0.89
C ASP A 333 8.50 -22.03 0.00
N PRO A 334 9.38 -22.98 0.35
CA PRO A 334 9.56 -24.22 -0.40
C PRO A 334 8.29 -25.05 -0.59
N ASP A 335 7.41 -25.03 0.40
CA ASP A 335 6.24 -25.92 0.46
C ASP A 335 4.94 -25.20 0.07
N THR A 336 4.97 -23.87 -0.06
CA THR A 336 3.78 -23.05 -0.32
C THR A 336 4.01 -22.11 -1.50
N PRO A 337 3.13 -22.11 -2.52
CA PRO A 337 3.24 -21.19 -3.65
C PRO A 337 3.08 -19.73 -3.17
N VAL A 338 3.70 -18.80 -3.91
CA VAL A 338 3.57 -17.37 -3.63
C VAL A 338 2.16 -16.90 -3.98
N THR A 339 1.49 -16.31 -3.00
CA THR A 339 0.12 -15.78 -3.12
C THR A 339 0.10 -14.28 -3.45
N ALA A 340 -1.01 -13.80 -4.00
CA ALA A 340 -1.28 -12.39 -4.27
C ALA A 340 -1.18 -11.54 -3.01
N GLN A 341 -1.57 -12.07 -1.85
CA GLN A 341 -1.44 -11.38 -0.56
C GLN A 341 0.02 -11.20 -0.16
N GLN A 342 0.86 -12.23 -0.31
CA GLN A 342 2.30 -12.13 -0.05
C GLN A 342 2.97 -11.17 -1.03
N LEU A 343 2.57 -11.21 -2.30
CA LEU A 343 3.07 -10.30 -3.32
C LEU A 343 2.68 -8.84 -3.02
N LEU A 344 1.40 -8.58 -2.68
CA LEU A 344 0.93 -7.26 -2.26
C LEU A 344 1.71 -6.75 -1.05
N ARG A 345 1.91 -7.60 -0.04
CA ARG A 345 2.66 -7.23 1.15
C ARG A 345 4.09 -6.82 0.80
N ALA A 346 4.77 -7.62 -0.02
CA ALA A 346 6.13 -7.32 -0.49
C ALA A 346 6.19 -6.03 -1.32
N LEU A 347 5.19 -5.78 -2.16
CA LEU A 347 5.06 -4.54 -2.93
C LEU A 347 4.94 -3.32 -2.02
N VAL A 348 4.10 -3.40 -0.98
CA VAL A 348 3.96 -2.34 0.02
C VAL A 348 5.25 -2.16 0.83
N ASP A 349 5.90 -3.25 1.22
CA ASP A 349 7.14 -3.24 2.02
C ASP A 349 8.35 -2.67 1.26
N THR A 350 8.29 -2.57 -0.08
CA THR A 350 9.31 -1.83 -0.85
C THR A 350 9.38 -0.36 -0.45
N GLY A 351 8.26 0.21 0.01
CA GLY A 351 8.11 1.64 0.26
C GLY A 351 8.36 2.50 -0.97
N ALA A 352 8.19 1.96 -2.19
CA ALA A 352 8.38 2.67 -3.45
C ALA A 352 7.06 2.92 -4.19
N GLY A 353 6.96 4.06 -4.87
CA GLY A 353 5.74 4.44 -5.60
C GLY A 353 5.56 3.74 -6.91
N GLN A 354 6.66 3.22 -7.43
CA GLN A 354 6.69 2.46 -8.64
C GLN A 354 7.60 1.25 -8.44
N VAL A 355 7.12 0.06 -8.79
CA VAL A 355 7.82 -1.20 -8.53
C VAL A 355 7.92 -2.05 -9.79
N MET A 356 9.15 -2.38 -10.19
CA MET A 356 9.45 -3.38 -11.21
C MET A 356 9.41 -4.77 -10.57
N VAL A 357 8.50 -5.65 -11.00
CA VAL A 357 8.34 -6.98 -10.39
C VAL A 357 8.99 -8.05 -11.25
N LEU A 358 9.94 -8.79 -10.68
CA LEU A 358 10.65 -9.91 -11.28
C LEU A 358 10.13 -11.22 -10.66
N PRO A 359 9.14 -11.90 -11.29
CA PRO A 359 8.52 -13.10 -10.74
C PRO A 359 9.42 -14.33 -10.80
N ASN A 360 10.42 -14.34 -11.68
CA ASN A 360 11.46 -15.37 -11.83
C ASN A 360 10.92 -16.81 -11.96
N GLY A 361 9.70 -16.97 -12.50
CA GLY A 361 9.03 -18.26 -12.62
C GLY A 361 8.43 -18.82 -11.32
N TYR A 362 8.43 -18.07 -10.22
CA TYR A 362 7.95 -18.52 -8.91
C TYR A 362 6.55 -18.04 -8.52
N VAL A 363 5.96 -17.15 -9.31
CA VAL A 363 4.60 -16.62 -9.09
C VAL A 363 3.72 -17.11 -10.23
N ALA A 364 2.59 -17.74 -9.88
CA ALA A 364 1.57 -18.11 -10.86
C ALA A 364 0.99 -16.85 -11.53
N ALA A 365 0.59 -16.95 -12.80
CA ALA A 365 0.15 -15.79 -13.56
C ALA A 365 -1.08 -15.12 -12.92
N GLU A 366 -2.03 -15.91 -12.41
CA GLU A 366 -3.21 -15.45 -11.71
C GLU A 366 -2.88 -14.69 -10.40
N GLU A 367 -1.92 -15.19 -9.61
CA GLU A 367 -1.48 -14.57 -8.36
C GLU A 367 -0.69 -13.27 -8.63
N LEU A 368 0.12 -13.26 -9.69
CA LEU A 368 0.84 -12.07 -10.14
C LEU A 368 -0.14 -10.97 -10.55
N VAL A 369 -1.13 -11.28 -11.38
CA VAL A 369 -2.15 -10.32 -11.81
C VAL A 369 -2.97 -9.81 -10.62
N ALA A 370 -3.41 -10.71 -9.74
CA ALA A 370 -4.19 -10.34 -8.56
C ALA A 370 -3.39 -9.45 -7.59
N GLY A 371 -2.13 -9.78 -7.31
CA GLY A 371 -1.25 -8.99 -6.44
C GLY A 371 -0.91 -7.62 -7.03
N CYS A 372 -0.59 -7.54 -8.32
CA CYS A 372 -0.36 -6.26 -9.01
C CYS A 372 -1.61 -5.39 -9.03
N THR A 373 -2.78 -5.95 -9.34
CA THR A 373 -4.06 -5.21 -9.35
C THR A 373 -4.39 -4.68 -7.96
N ALA A 374 -4.17 -5.50 -6.92
CA ALA A 374 -4.34 -5.07 -5.55
C ALA A 374 -3.37 -3.92 -5.23
N ALA A 375 -2.08 -4.03 -5.56
CA ALA A 375 -1.11 -2.97 -5.30
C ALA A 375 -1.43 -1.65 -6.03
N ILE A 376 -1.95 -1.70 -7.25
CA ILE A 376 -2.44 -0.52 -7.98
C ILE A 376 -3.59 0.15 -7.23
N SER A 377 -4.53 -0.62 -6.66
CA SER A 377 -5.58 -0.04 -5.82
C SER A 377 -5.05 0.54 -4.49
N TRP A 378 -3.82 0.18 -4.09
CA TRP A 378 -3.08 0.80 -2.99
C TRP A 378 -2.23 2.01 -3.44
N GLY A 379 -2.27 2.37 -4.72
CA GLY A 379 -1.58 3.51 -5.32
C GLY A 379 -0.11 3.25 -5.68
N ILE A 380 0.29 1.99 -5.82
CA ILE A 380 1.63 1.60 -6.31
C ILE A 380 1.55 1.36 -7.81
N ASP A 381 2.38 2.05 -8.60
CA ASP A 381 2.54 1.77 -10.03
C ASP A 381 3.37 0.50 -10.21
N VAL A 382 2.75 -0.61 -10.58
CA VAL A 382 3.43 -1.91 -10.70
C VAL A 382 3.68 -2.25 -12.16
N VAL A 383 4.94 -2.59 -12.49
CA VAL A 383 5.35 -3.03 -13.83
C VAL A 383 5.93 -4.45 -13.72
N PRO A 384 5.17 -5.50 -14.09
CA PRO A 384 5.70 -6.86 -14.12
C PRO A 384 6.67 -7.04 -15.30
N VAL A 385 7.89 -7.44 -15.01
CA VAL A 385 8.93 -7.79 -15.99
C VAL A 385 8.85 -9.31 -16.24
N PRO A 386 8.74 -9.78 -17.50
CA PRO A 386 8.46 -11.18 -17.82
C PRO A 386 9.70 -12.08 -17.66
N ALA A 387 10.17 -12.27 -16.43
CA ALA A 387 11.27 -13.18 -16.10
C ALA A 387 10.73 -14.55 -15.64
N ALA A 388 11.07 -15.62 -16.37
CA ALA A 388 10.66 -16.99 -16.06
C ALA A 388 11.72 -17.78 -15.25
N SER A 389 12.89 -17.19 -15.02
CA SER A 389 13.98 -17.77 -14.22
C SER A 389 14.78 -16.68 -13.52
N MET A 390 15.42 -17.00 -12.40
CA MET A 390 16.26 -16.06 -11.66
C MET A 390 17.44 -15.52 -12.50
N VAL A 391 17.97 -16.28 -13.45
CA VAL A 391 19.05 -15.77 -14.34
C VAL A 391 18.53 -14.67 -15.28
N GLN A 392 17.29 -14.77 -15.77
CA GLN A 392 16.67 -13.70 -16.54
C GLN A 392 16.34 -12.50 -15.64
N GLY A 393 15.93 -12.78 -14.39
CA GLY A 393 15.71 -11.75 -13.38
C GLY A 393 16.97 -10.94 -13.06
N LEU A 394 18.11 -11.60 -12.94
CA LEU A 394 19.41 -10.95 -12.74
C LEU A 394 19.82 -10.11 -13.94
N ALA A 395 19.69 -10.63 -15.15
CA ALA A 395 19.99 -9.87 -16.37
C ALA A 395 19.11 -8.61 -16.49
N ALA A 396 17.81 -8.74 -16.19
CA ALA A 396 16.89 -7.59 -16.13
C ALA A 396 17.28 -6.60 -15.04
N LEU A 397 17.67 -7.08 -13.86
CA LEU A 397 18.07 -6.22 -12.75
C LEU A 397 19.38 -5.48 -13.04
N ALA A 398 20.32 -6.10 -13.75
CA ALA A 398 21.60 -5.49 -14.12
C ALA A 398 21.46 -4.24 -15.02
N VAL A 399 20.38 -4.16 -15.80
CA VAL A 399 20.06 -3.00 -16.66
C VAL A 399 19.07 -2.02 -16.03
N HIS A 400 18.61 -2.30 -14.80
CA HIS A 400 17.65 -1.45 -14.09
C HIS A 400 18.26 -0.07 -13.80
N ASP A 401 17.54 0.98 -14.19
CA ASP A 401 17.96 2.37 -13.97
C ASP A 401 16.80 3.17 -13.35
N PRO A 402 16.84 3.38 -12.02
CA PRO A 402 15.82 4.16 -11.30
C PRO A 402 15.68 5.61 -11.81
N GLY A 403 16.69 6.16 -12.49
CA GLY A 403 16.67 7.52 -13.03
C GLY A 403 15.95 7.65 -14.37
N ARG A 404 15.62 6.53 -15.06
CA ARG A 404 14.88 6.55 -16.33
C ARG A 404 13.38 6.68 -16.11
N HIS A 405 12.65 7.04 -17.16
CA HIS A 405 11.19 6.89 -17.16
C HIS A 405 10.81 5.41 -17.02
N ALA A 406 9.73 5.15 -16.28
CA ALA A 406 9.31 3.81 -15.88
C ALA A 406 9.10 2.85 -17.05
N VAL A 407 8.45 3.36 -18.09
CA VAL A 407 8.14 2.58 -19.28
C VAL A 407 9.41 2.19 -20.01
N ASP A 408 10.39 3.09 -20.10
CA ASP A 408 11.66 2.84 -20.78
C ASP A 408 12.57 1.88 -19.99
N ASP A 409 12.58 2.03 -18.66
CA ASP A 409 13.27 1.13 -17.73
C ASP A 409 12.66 -0.27 -17.81
N GLY A 410 11.34 -0.39 -17.65
CA GLY A 410 10.62 -1.67 -17.77
C GLY A 410 10.81 -2.33 -19.13
N TYR A 411 10.81 -1.56 -20.23
CA TYR A 411 11.10 -2.08 -21.57
C TYR A 411 12.54 -2.60 -21.69
N THR A 412 13.52 -1.87 -21.15
CA THR A 412 14.93 -2.27 -21.16
C THR A 412 15.13 -3.55 -20.34
N MET A 413 14.55 -3.61 -19.14
CA MET A 413 14.58 -4.79 -18.28
C MET A 413 13.92 -6.00 -18.95
N ALA A 414 12.75 -5.82 -19.58
CA ALA A 414 12.06 -6.88 -20.30
C ALA A 414 12.87 -7.38 -21.51
N GLY A 415 13.56 -6.47 -22.23
CA GLY A 415 14.49 -6.83 -23.31
C GLY A 415 15.64 -7.70 -22.81
N ALA A 416 16.32 -7.27 -21.75
CA ALA A 416 17.43 -8.04 -21.16
C ALA A 416 16.99 -9.43 -20.67
N ALA A 417 15.82 -9.53 -20.02
CA ALA A 417 15.25 -10.83 -19.63
C ALA A 417 14.97 -11.73 -20.85
N ALA A 418 14.45 -11.17 -21.94
CA ALA A 418 14.09 -11.90 -23.14
C ALA A 418 15.31 -12.34 -23.96
N ASP A 419 16.35 -11.52 -24.03
CA ASP A 419 17.59 -11.80 -24.75
C ASP A 419 18.45 -12.85 -24.04
N THR A 420 18.29 -12.96 -22.71
CA THR A 420 18.95 -13.99 -21.90
C THR A 420 18.40 -15.38 -22.22
N ARG A 421 19.20 -16.16 -22.96
CA ARG A 421 18.92 -17.58 -23.22
C ARG A 421 19.12 -18.35 -21.93
N HIS A 422 18.09 -19.04 -21.46
CA HIS A 422 18.15 -19.71 -20.17
C HIS A 422 17.73 -21.18 -20.20
N GLY A 423 18.18 -21.91 -19.20
CA GLY A 423 17.81 -23.29 -18.95
C GLY A 423 18.09 -23.69 -17.50
N SER A 424 17.75 -24.93 -17.16
CA SER A 424 18.04 -25.50 -15.84
C SER A 424 18.60 -26.90 -15.94
N VAL A 425 19.25 -27.36 -14.88
CA VAL A 425 19.76 -28.72 -14.76
C VAL A 425 19.12 -29.40 -13.57
N ARG A 426 18.58 -30.60 -13.78
CA ARG A 426 17.98 -31.45 -12.73
C ARG A 426 18.66 -32.81 -12.66
N VAL A 427 18.45 -33.50 -11.54
CA VAL A 427 18.80 -34.92 -11.42
C VAL A 427 17.57 -35.75 -11.73
N ALA A 428 17.69 -36.71 -12.64
CA ALA A 428 16.65 -37.69 -12.89
C ALA A 428 16.41 -38.53 -11.63
N THR A 429 15.15 -38.65 -11.21
CA THR A 429 14.74 -39.49 -10.07
C THR A 429 14.19 -40.84 -10.50
N GLU A 430 13.80 -40.96 -11.77
CA GLU A 430 13.22 -42.17 -12.35
C GLU A 430 13.74 -42.39 -13.78
N GLN A 431 13.43 -43.56 -14.34
CA GLN A 431 13.72 -43.85 -15.74
C GLN A 431 12.64 -43.25 -16.64
N ALA A 432 13.05 -42.53 -17.68
CA ALA A 432 12.13 -41.92 -18.64
C ALA A 432 12.76 -41.84 -20.04
N LEU A 433 11.92 -41.70 -21.06
CA LEU A 433 12.35 -41.39 -22.42
C LEU A 433 12.13 -39.90 -22.68
N THR A 434 13.21 -39.20 -23.03
CA THR A 434 13.19 -37.75 -23.32
C THR A 434 13.54 -37.49 -24.78
N TRP A 435 13.41 -36.23 -25.24
CA TRP A 435 13.84 -35.82 -26.58
C TRP A 435 15.33 -36.06 -26.84
N ALA A 436 16.15 -35.96 -25.79
CA ALA A 436 17.59 -36.20 -25.82
C ALA A 436 17.97 -37.68 -25.66
N GLY A 437 16.99 -38.58 -25.49
CA GLY A 437 17.19 -40.02 -25.31
C GLY A 437 16.71 -40.53 -23.95
N PRO A 438 16.97 -41.82 -23.64
CA PRO A 438 16.61 -42.40 -22.35
C PRO A 438 17.48 -41.83 -21.22
N CYS A 439 16.87 -41.58 -20.07
CA CYS A 439 17.57 -41.23 -18.83
C CYS A 439 17.21 -42.22 -17.71
N GLY A 440 18.08 -42.33 -16.71
CA GLY A 440 17.84 -43.08 -15.50
C GLY A 440 18.20 -42.32 -14.22
N PRO A 441 17.82 -42.85 -13.04
CA PRO A 441 18.08 -42.21 -11.76
C PRO A 441 19.56 -41.84 -11.57
N GLY A 442 19.83 -40.59 -11.25
CA GLY A 442 21.18 -40.03 -11.08
C GLY A 442 21.77 -39.35 -12.32
N ASP A 443 21.17 -39.54 -13.50
CA ASP A 443 21.57 -38.79 -14.70
C ASP A 443 21.23 -37.30 -14.54
N GLY A 444 22.09 -36.44 -15.09
CA GLY A 444 21.82 -35.01 -15.20
C GLY A 444 20.94 -34.72 -16.41
N LEU A 445 19.91 -33.90 -16.22
CA LEU A 445 18.97 -33.49 -17.27
C LEU A 445 19.14 -31.99 -17.52
N GLY A 446 19.58 -31.60 -18.72
CA GLY A 446 19.62 -30.22 -19.17
C GLY A 446 18.31 -29.85 -19.85
N ILE A 447 17.62 -28.85 -19.30
CA ILE A 447 16.27 -28.43 -19.70
C ILE A 447 16.35 -27.01 -20.25
N ALA A 448 15.76 -26.78 -21.42
CA ALA A 448 15.56 -25.43 -21.98
C ALA A 448 14.21 -25.39 -22.70
N GLY A 449 13.50 -24.26 -22.57
CA GLY A 449 12.15 -24.12 -23.13
C GLY A 449 11.12 -25.13 -22.57
N GLY A 450 11.36 -25.68 -21.38
CA GLY A 450 10.49 -26.69 -20.74
C GLY A 450 10.74 -28.14 -21.20
N GLU A 451 11.67 -28.36 -22.13
CA GLU A 451 11.98 -29.69 -22.68
C GLU A 451 13.37 -30.15 -22.26
N VAL A 452 13.54 -31.46 -22.04
CA VAL A 452 14.86 -32.06 -21.76
C VAL A 452 15.63 -32.23 -23.07
N LEU A 453 16.68 -31.41 -23.25
CA LEU A 453 17.48 -31.36 -24.47
C LEU A 453 18.86 -32.01 -24.31
N ILE A 454 19.31 -32.25 -23.07
CA ILE A 454 20.60 -32.89 -22.77
C ILE A 454 20.39 -33.95 -21.68
N VAL A 455 20.93 -35.15 -21.90
CA VAL A 455 21.08 -36.19 -20.86
C VAL A 455 22.57 -36.42 -20.63
N GLY A 456 23.05 -36.05 -19.45
CA GLY A 456 24.42 -36.27 -18.99
C GLY A 456 24.47 -37.36 -17.93
N ARG A 457 25.66 -37.92 -17.68
CA ARG A 457 25.88 -38.94 -16.64
C ARG A 457 25.81 -38.38 -15.21
N ASP A 458 25.92 -37.06 -15.09
CA ASP A 458 25.91 -36.31 -13.84
C ASP A 458 25.46 -34.86 -14.12
N ILE A 459 25.22 -34.08 -13.06
CA ILE A 459 24.83 -32.65 -13.15
C ILE A 459 25.84 -31.87 -14.01
N ALA A 460 27.14 -32.09 -13.80
CA ALA A 460 28.18 -31.34 -14.49
C ALA A 460 28.20 -31.60 -16.01
N SER A 461 28.06 -32.86 -16.45
CA SER A 461 28.02 -33.19 -17.88
C SER A 461 26.77 -32.68 -18.57
N ALA A 462 25.62 -32.72 -17.89
CA ALA A 462 24.40 -32.11 -18.40
C ALA A 462 24.52 -30.58 -18.50
N ALA A 463 25.11 -29.95 -17.49
CA ALA A 463 25.35 -28.51 -17.46
C ALA A 463 26.33 -28.03 -18.54
N MET A 464 27.44 -28.75 -18.76
CA MET A 464 28.38 -28.44 -19.86
C MET A 464 27.68 -28.51 -21.22
N GLY A 465 26.89 -29.58 -21.46
CA GLY A 465 26.13 -29.71 -22.70
C GLY A 465 25.05 -28.64 -22.86
N LEU A 466 24.40 -28.22 -21.77
CA LEU A 466 23.42 -27.14 -21.80
C LEU A 466 24.08 -25.79 -22.06
N ILE A 467 25.23 -25.50 -21.46
CA ILE A 467 26.02 -24.29 -21.74
C ILE A 467 26.43 -24.25 -23.21
N ASP A 468 26.95 -25.36 -23.76
CA ASP A 468 27.33 -25.46 -25.18
C ASP A 468 26.13 -25.19 -26.10
N LEU A 469 24.94 -25.70 -25.73
CA LEU A 469 23.71 -25.47 -26.48
C LEU A 469 23.30 -23.99 -26.44
N LEU A 470 23.30 -23.36 -25.27
CA LEU A 470 22.88 -21.97 -25.10
C LEU A 470 23.86 -20.98 -25.75
N LEU A 471 25.17 -21.30 -25.73
CA LEU A 471 26.24 -20.54 -26.41
C LEU A 471 26.32 -20.82 -27.91
N GLY A 472 25.56 -21.78 -28.45
CA GLY A 472 25.57 -22.08 -29.88
C GLY A 472 25.16 -20.89 -30.77
N GLY A 473 24.43 -19.92 -30.20
CA GLY A 473 24.08 -18.64 -30.85
C GLY A 473 25.07 -17.50 -30.62
N GLY A 474 26.18 -17.75 -29.92
CA GLY A 474 27.06 -16.73 -29.34
C GLY A 474 26.71 -16.42 -27.89
N GLY A 475 27.51 -15.58 -27.24
CA GLY A 475 27.28 -15.07 -25.90
C GLY A 475 28.59 -14.76 -25.18
N ASP A 476 28.67 -13.59 -24.57
CA ASP A 476 29.90 -13.09 -23.96
C ASP A 476 29.91 -13.33 -22.44
N LEU A 477 28.73 -13.59 -21.84
CA LEU A 477 28.58 -13.91 -20.42
C LEU A 477 27.67 -15.13 -20.23
N ALA A 478 28.13 -16.09 -19.44
CA ALA A 478 27.34 -17.18 -18.90
C ALA A 478 27.23 -17.03 -17.38
N THR A 479 26.00 -17.04 -16.87
CA THR A 479 25.69 -16.95 -15.44
C THR A 479 25.10 -18.28 -14.96
N VAL A 480 25.69 -18.85 -13.92
CA VAL A 480 25.25 -20.12 -13.32
C VAL A 480 24.88 -19.89 -11.85
N LEU A 481 23.63 -20.15 -11.51
CA LEU A 481 23.15 -20.17 -10.14
C LEU A 481 23.14 -21.62 -9.66
N VAL A 482 23.80 -21.88 -8.54
CA VAL A 482 23.95 -23.22 -7.95
C VAL A 482 22.93 -23.42 -6.85
N GLY A 483 22.14 -24.50 -6.97
CA GLY A 483 21.10 -24.90 -6.02
C GLY A 483 21.63 -25.63 -4.78
N GLU A 484 20.70 -25.96 -3.89
CA GLU A 484 21.01 -26.65 -2.62
C GLU A 484 21.55 -28.08 -2.88
N GLY A 485 22.63 -28.45 -2.17
CA GLY A 485 23.16 -29.82 -2.20
C GLY A 485 24.03 -30.19 -3.42
N VAL A 486 24.38 -29.23 -4.27
CA VAL A 486 25.30 -29.46 -5.41
C VAL A 486 26.76 -29.45 -4.96
N ASP A 487 27.55 -30.41 -5.43
CA ASP A 487 28.98 -30.50 -5.16
C ASP A 487 29.74 -29.25 -5.69
N PRO A 488 30.50 -28.54 -4.83
CA PRO A 488 31.30 -27.39 -5.26
C PRO A 488 32.25 -27.67 -6.43
N ALA A 489 32.71 -28.92 -6.61
CA ALA A 489 33.56 -29.32 -7.73
C ALA A 489 32.87 -29.16 -9.10
N VAL A 490 31.54 -29.11 -9.15
CA VAL A 490 30.79 -28.84 -10.38
C VAL A 490 31.16 -27.47 -10.94
N ALA A 491 31.22 -26.43 -10.11
CA ALA A 491 31.54 -25.07 -10.55
C ALA A 491 32.91 -24.97 -11.22
N GLU A 492 33.94 -25.61 -10.65
CA GLU A 492 35.28 -25.65 -11.25
C GLU A 492 35.29 -26.37 -12.60
N ARG A 493 34.58 -27.49 -12.71
CA ARG A 493 34.45 -28.22 -13.97
C ARG A 493 33.79 -27.37 -15.06
N LEU A 494 32.79 -26.55 -14.70
CA LEU A 494 32.14 -25.64 -15.64
C LEU A 494 33.09 -24.51 -16.06
N ARG A 495 33.84 -23.91 -15.13
CA ARG A 495 34.86 -22.89 -15.46
C ARG A 495 35.91 -23.43 -16.42
N ASP A 496 36.45 -24.61 -16.14
CA ASP A 496 37.43 -25.27 -17.01
C ASP A 496 36.86 -25.62 -18.38
N HIS A 497 35.57 -25.95 -18.47
CA HIS A 497 34.90 -26.25 -19.73
C HIS A 497 34.69 -24.99 -20.56
N VAL A 498 34.13 -23.91 -19.98
CA VAL A 498 33.91 -22.64 -20.67
C VAL A 498 35.24 -22.04 -21.12
N HIS A 499 36.26 -22.02 -20.25
CA HIS A 499 37.58 -21.48 -20.59
C HIS A 499 38.23 -22.19 -21.80
N ARG A 500 38.03 -23.51 -21.93
CA ARG A 500 38.62 -24.30 -23.02
C ARG A 500 37.83 -24.25 -24.31
N ASN A 501 36.50 -24.28 -24.24
CA ASN A 501 35.63 -24.44 -25.41
C ASN A 501 35.03 -23.12 -25.90
N HIS A 502 34.93 -22.11 -25.02
CA HIS A 502 34.33 -20.80 -25.29
C HIS A 502 35.25 -19.67 -24.77
N PRO A 503 36.45 -19.49 -25.32
CA PRO A 503 37.47 -18.58 -24.78
C PRO A 503 37.10 -17.08 -24.81
N GLY A 504 35.99 -16.71 -25.46
CA GLY A 504 35.44 -15.36 -25.47
C GLY A 504 34.32 -15.13 -24.44
N THR A 505 33.90 -16.16 -23.72
CA THR A 505 32.77 -16.10 -22.79
C THR A 505 33.28 -16.10 -21.35
N GLU A 506 32.80 -15.15 -20.55
CA GLU A 506 33.02 -15.12 -19.11
C GLU A 506 32.02 -16.03 -18.39
N LEU A 507 32.45 -16.76 -17.35
CA LEU A 507 31.57 -17.58 -16.53
C LEU A 507 31.47 -17.03 -15.10
N SER A 508 30.29 -16.54 -14.73
CA SER A 508 29.95 -16.15 -13.37
C SER A 508 29.17 -17.26 -12.67
N VAL A 509 29.59 -17.64 -11.45
CA VAL A 509 28.95 -18.71 -10.67
C VAL A 509 28.58 -18.20 -9.29
N TYR A 510 27.29 -18.33 -8.93
CA TYR A 510 26.76 -17.90 -7.65
C TYR A 510 26.10 -19.05 -6.90
N HIS A 511 26.40 -19.18 -5.60
CA HIS A 511 25.74 -20.16 -4.73
C HIS A 511 24.45 -19.58 -4.18
N THR A 512 23.33 -20.02 -4.72
CA THR A 512 22.01 -19.44 -4.42
C THR A 512 21.19 -20.28 -3.46
N GLY A 513 21.44 -21.60 -3.41
CA GLY A 513 20.73 -22.50 -2.51
C GLY A 513 19.24 -22.65 -2.84
N HIS A 514 18.84 -22.35 -4.08
CA HIS A 514 17.47 -22.62 -4.55
C HIS A 514 17.20 -24.12 -4.58
N ARG A 515 15.92 -24.48 -4.55
CA ARG A 515 15.46 -25.88 -4.48
C ARG A 515 14.82 -26.31 -5.79
N GLY A 516 14.74 -27.63 -5.99
CA GLY A 516 14.13 -28.26 -7.16
C GLY A 516 15.11 -28.43 -8.32
N ASP A 517 15.62 -27.32 -8.86
CA ASP A 517 16.69 -27.35 -9.87
C ASP A 517 18.07 -27.40 -9.20
N ALA A 518 19.00 -28.14 -9.79
CA ALA A 518 20.38 -28.19 -9.33
C ALA A 518 21.17 -26.96 -9.80
N LEU A 519 20.93 -26.53 -11.05
CA LEU A 519 21.54 -25.33 -11.62
C LEU A 519 20.49 -24.54 -12.42
N LEU A 520 20.56 -23.22 -12.36
CA LEU A 520 19.93 -22.34 -13.34
C LEU A 520 21.04 -21.68 -14.16
N ILE A 521 20.93 -21.73 -15.49
CA ILE A 521 21.97 -21.26 -16.41
C ILE A 521 21.36 -20.21 -17.33
N GLY A 522 22.00 -19.04 -17.41
CA GLY A 522 21.67 -17.97 -18.35
C GLY A 522 22.88 -17.63 -19.21
N VAL A 523 22.64 -17.29 -20.47
CA VAL A 523 23.64 -16.80 -21.43
C VAL A 523 23.10 -15.55 -22.10
N GLU A 524 23.90 -14.50 -22.07
CA GLU A 524 23.61 -13.20 -22.69
C GLU A 524 24.29 -13.13 -24.07
#